data_AF-A0A959QEJ2-F1
#
_entry.id   AF-A0A959QEJ2-F1
#
_cell.length_a   1.000
_cell.length_b   1.000
_cell.length_c   1.000
_cell.angle_alpha   90.00
_cell.angle_beta   90.00
_cell.angle_gamma   90.00
#
_symmetry.space_group_name_H-M   'P 1'
#
loop_
_entity.id
_entity.type
_entity.pdbx_description
1 polymer ?
#
loop_
_entity_poly.entity_id
_entity_poly.type
_entity_poly.pdbx_seq_one_letter_code
_entity_poly.pdbx_strand_id
1 'polypeptide(L)'
;VYYWRVSPDSTIAQGYRWRQSSFVFLPQETGGWNQSHFFQFSRDEFVNTELPEDTRRLKYIDDVIDLKIQNCIYDFPSRIPRYYRGNEALGSYIGSLITNTVKAGVFIAVLDTVNILPIPSDGAGQYGEDYGPAGFNGYIFKTDDVTQRGEVIDFLESIEPGNYVVFFTVQRSENDNYLPEDWAADATVLGTDLYQVLAAQGATLVQDLPQLGARPYSLFFRKDDPSYPVQETIAELDELTQQSSAVAGNWFTGTVGSTLIGPAKSWQYLHWQVDGYEPATDQYFLQIEGIRPDGSDTLLIDQLLQADTSLQELDAALYPQLRLIYDSEDQTFKTPPHLDRWRVTYEGVPEAALHPFG
;
A
#
# COMPACT_ATOMS: atom_id res chain seq x y z
N VAL A 1 11.88 -7.26 30.49
CA VAL A 1 10.67 -8.05 30.81
C VAL A 1 11.10 -9.41 31.29
N TYR A 2 10.52 -9.92 32.38
CA TYR A 2 10.78 -11.26 32.89
C TYR A 2 9.64 -12.18 32.50
N TYR A 3 9.95 -13.41 32.09
CA TYR A 3 8.98 -14.42 31.70
C TYR A 3 9.08 -15.62 32.64
N TRP A 4 7.94 -16.16 33.04
CA TRP A 4 7.87 -17.43 33.76
C TRP A 4 6.76 -18.30 33.19
N ARG A 5 6.92 -19.61 33.32
CA ARG A 5 5.93 -20.60 32.93
C ARG A 5 5.73 -21.62 34.04
N VAL A 6 4.51 -22.07 34.24
CA VAL A 6 4.15 -23.12 35.19
C VAL A 6 3.35 -24.20 34.47
N SER A 7 3.58 -25.45 34.83
CA SER A 7 2.75 -26.57 34.43
C SER A 7 2.52 -27.46 35.64
N PRO A 8 1.37 -28.14 35.75
CA PRO A 8 1.25 -29.32 36.60
C PRO A 8 2.37 -30.30 36.27
N ASP A 9 2.93 -30.94 37.31
CA ASP A 9 3.93 -31.98 37.15
C ASP A 9 3.31 -33.19 36.41
N SER A 10 4.15 -33.92 35.68
CA SER A 10 3.86 -35.06 34.80
C SER A 10 3.13 -36.24 35.44
N THR A 11 2.76 -36.16 36.72
CA THR A 11 2.11 -37.21 37.51
C THR A 11 0.61 -37.34 37.25
N ILE A 12 0.00 -36.42 36.50
CA ILE A 12 -1.39 -36.50 36.04
C ILE A 12 -1.38 -36.96 34.58
N ALA A 13 -2.22 -37.94 34.22
CA ALA A 13 -2.36 -38.54 32.89
C ALA A 13 -2.69 -37.58 31.72
N GLN A 14 -2.70 -36.26 31.97
CA GLN A 14 -3.04 -35.20 31.02
C GLN A 14 -1.82 -34.42 30.49
N GLY A 15 -0.58 -34.79 30.86
CA GLY A 15 0.65 -34.18 30.34
C GLY A 15 0.90 -32.74 30.83
N TYR A 16 1.89 -32.06 30.25
CA TYR A 16 2.22 -30.68 30.60
C TYR A 16 1.18 -29.69 30.06
N ARG A 17 0.62 -28.86 30.94
CA ARG A 17 -0.25 -27.72 30.60
C ARG A 17 0.46 -26.43 31.00
N TRP A 18 1.24 -25.88 30.08
CA TRP A 18 2.00 -24.65 30.33
C TRP A 18 1.08 -23.43 30.39
N ARG A 19 1.14 -22.71 31.51
CA ARG A 19 0.67 -21.32 31.63
C ARG A 19 1.88 -20.41 31.63
N GLN A 20 1.84 -19.35 30.85
CA GLN A 20 2.91 -18.35 30.74
C GLN A 20 2.44 -17.02 31.32
N SER A 21 3.34 -16.32 31.99
CA SER A 21 3.09 -14.97 32.49
C SER A 21 4.38 -14.15 32.44
N SER A 22 4.23 -12.84 32.39
CA SER A 22 5.32 -11.89 32.24
C SER A 22 5.12 -10.71 33.18
N PHE A 23 6.19 -10.16 33.71
CA PHE A 23 6.15 -8.94 34.52
C PHE A 23 7.35 -8.03 34.23
N VAL A 24 7.21 -6.77 34.63
CA VAL A 24 8.28 -5.78 34.65
C VAL A 24 8.40 -5.26 36.08
N PHE A 25 9.62 -5.11 36.56
CA PHE A 25 9.89 -4.46 37.83
C PHE A 25 10.44 -3.07 37.55
N LEU A 26 9.69 -2.06 37.96
CA LEU A 26 10.08 -0.66 37.90
C LEU A 26 10.12 -0.14 39.34
N PRO A 27 11.30 0.21 39.88
CA PRO A 27 11.38 0.79 41.21
C PRO A 27 10.53 2.06 41.27
N GLN A 28 9.68 2.19 42.30
CA GLN A 28 8.81 3.35 42.58
C GLN A 28 7.50 3.47 41.78
N GLU A 29 7.19 2.53 40.88
CA GLU A 29 5.90 2.50 40.19
C GLU A 29 4.84 1.71 40.99
N THR A 30 3.58 2.13 40.88
CA THR A 30 2.43 1.40 41.42
C THR A 30 2.12 0.16 40.56
N GLY A 31 1.37 -0.79 41.13
CA GLY A 31 0.91 -1.97 40.39
C GLY A 31 0.15 -1.59 39.12
N GLY A 32 0.08 -2.50 38.16
CA GLY A 32 -0.62 -2.23 36.92
C GLY A 32 -0.39 -3.25 35.83
N TRP A 33 -0.57 -2.80 34.59
CA TRP A 33 -0.46 -3.58 33.37
C TRP A 33 0.59 -2.96 32.44
N ASN A 34 1.33 -3.81 31.71
CA ASN A 34 2.40 -3.41 30.81
C ASN A 34 2.50 -4.36 29.62
N GLN A 35 2.61 -3.79 28.41
CA GLN A 35 3.21 -4.47 27.26
C GLN A 35 4.34 -3.61 26.70
N SER A 36 5.52 -4.22 26.59
CA SER A 36 6.75 -3.55 26.13
C SER A 36 7.73 -4.55 25.51
N HIS A 37 7.21 -5.66 24.98
CA HIS A 37 8.01 -6.72 24.37
C HIS A 37 7.11 -7.56 23.46
N PHE A 38 7.68 -8.02 22.33
CA PHE A 38 7.03 -8.82 21.30
C PHE A 38 6.00 -9.84 21.80
N PHE A 39 6.39 -10.83 22.62
CA PHE A 39 5.46 -11.86 23.14
C PHE A 39 4.30 -11.32 24.00
N GLN A 40 4.40 -10.10 24.52
CA GLN A 40 3.30 -9.47 25.21
C GLN A 40 2.29 -8.90 24.21
N PHE A 41 2.79 -8.25 23.16
CA PHE A 41 2.00 -7.68 22.05
C PHE A 41 1.41 -8.74 21.12
N SER A 42 2.02 -9.93 21.01
CA SER A 42 1.47 -11.04 20.21
C SER A 42 0.14 -11.61 20.74
N ARG A 43 -0.38 -11.06 21.84
CA ARG A 43 -1.69 -11.39 22.43
C ARG A 43 -2.75 -10.35 22.11
N ASP A 44 -2.38 -9.27 21.45
CA ASP A 44 -3.26 -8.17 21.09
C ASP A 44 -4.05 -8.51 19.82
N GLU A 45 -5.11 -7.75 19.60
CA GLU A 45 -5.94 -7.82 18.40
C GLU A 45 -5.36 -6.89 17.35
N PHE A 46 -5.13 -7.39 16.14
CA PHE A 46 -4.60 -6.61 15.04
C PHE A 46 -5.64 -6.51 13.92
N VAL A 47 -5.93 -5.30 13.45
CA VAL A 47 -6.81 -5.05 12.30
C VAL A 47 -6.05 -4.25 11.26
N ASN A 48 -5.92 -4.80 10.05
CA ASN A 48 -5.11 -4.24 8.96
C ASN A 48 -3.62 -3.98 9.30
N THR A 49 -3.15 -4.52 10.42
CA THR A 49 -1.77 -4.52 10.89
C THR A 49 -1.36 -5.94 11.25
N GLU A 50 -0.07 -6.22 11.25
CA GLU A 50 0.53 -7.45 11.74
C GLU A 50 1.82 -7.16 12.52
N LEU A 51 2.26 -8.11 13.34
CA LEU A 51 3.52 -8.07 14.07
C LEU A 51 4.35 -9.33 13.76
N PRO A 52 5.09 -9.34 12.63
CA PRO A 52 5.86 -10.50 12.20
C PRO A 52 6.97 -10.87 13.20
N GLU A 53 7.21 -12.17 13.40
CA GLU A 53 8.19 -12.66 14.39
C GLU A 53 9.66 -12.41 13.99
N ASP A 54 9.91 -12.36 12.69
CA ASP A 54 11.22 -12.14 12.07
C ASP A 54 11.68 -10.68 12.20
N THR A 55 10.79 -9.71 11.97
CA THR A 55 11.10 -8.29 12.09
C THR A 55 10.83 -7.75 13.50
N ARG A 56 9.82 -8.29 14.19
CA ARG A 56 9.29 -7.81 15.47
C ARG A 56 8.90 -6.32 15.44
N ARG A 57 8.58 -5.82 14.24
CA ARG A 57 8.10 -4.45 13.99
C ARG A 57 6.69 -4.52 13.43
N LEU A 58 5.89 -3.48 13.66
CA LEU A 58 4.54 -3.44 13.10
C LEU A 58 4.65 -3.28 11.58
N LYS A 59 3.73 -3.91 10.87
CA LYS A 59 3.61 -3.80 9.41
C LYS A 59 2.12 -3.75 9.07
N TYR A 60 1.71 -2.91 8.12
CA TYR A 60 0.34 -3.01 7.59
C TYR A 60 0.17 -4.32 6.82
N ILE A 61 -1.06 -4.83 6.74
CA ILE A 61 -1.35 -5.98 5.90
C ILE A 61 -1.06 -5.66 4.43
N ASP A 62 -0.73 -6.69 3.66
CA ASP A 62 -0.62 -6.55 2.21
C ASP A 62 -2.01 -6.28 1.61
N ASP A 63 -2.08 -5.35 0.67
CA ASP A 63 -3.26 -5.05 -0.15
C ASP A 63 -2.99 -5.47 -1.59
N VAL A 64 -4.04 -5.79 -2.34
CA VAL A 64 -3.93 -6.08 -3.77
C VAL A 64 -4.73 -5.03 -4.52
N ILE A 65 -4.00 -4.17 -5.22
CA ILE A 65 -4.57 -3.12 -6.07
C ILE A 65 -4.61 -3.65 -7.50
N ASP A 66 -5.79 -3.61 -8.12
CA ASP A 66 -5.96 -4.02 -9.51
C ASP A 66 -5.70 -2.84 -10.46
N LEU A 67 -4.70 -2.93 -11.31
CA LEU A 67 -4.44 -1.97 -12.37
C LEU A 67 -5.07 -2.43 -13.67
N LYS A 68 -5.90 -1.61 -14.30
CA LYS A 68 -6.56 -1.96 -15.56
C LYS A 68 -6.14 -1.02 -16.66
N ILE A 69 -5.94 -1.57 -17.86
CA ILE A 69 -5.75 -0.78 -19.09
C ILE A 69 -6.88 -1.14 -20.04
N GLN A 70 -7.55 -0.12 -20.54
CA GLN A 70 -8.49 -0.21 -21.64
C GLN A 70 -7.88 0.46 -22.86
N ASN A 71 -7.72 -0.27 -23.96
CA ASN A 71 -7.25 0.31 -25.21
C ASN A 71 -8.24 0.08 -26.37
N CYS A 72 -8.35 1.08 -27.24
CA CYS A 72 -9.23 1.12 -28.40
C CYS A 72 -8.89 2.31 -29.29
N ILE A 73 -9.50 2.41 -30.47
CA ILE A 73 -9.58 3.69 -31.18
C ILE A 73 -10.48 4.64 -30.39
N TYR A 74 -10.04 5.89 -30.25
CA TYR A 74 -10.79 6.92 -29.55
C TYR A 74 -12.08 7.29 -30.28
N ASP A 75 -13.20 7.19 -29.58
CA ASP A 75 -14.53 7.60 -30.03
C ASP A 75 -15.30 8.16 -28.81
N PHE A 76 -15.29 9.48 -28.65
CA PHE A 76 -15.89 10.12 -27.48
C PHE A 76 -17.43 10.18 -27.59
N PRO A 77 -18.18 9.87 -26.52
CA PRO A 77 -17.73 9.48 -25.17
C PRO A 77 -17.63 7.95 -24.94
N SER A 78 -17.97 7.15 -25.94
CA SER A 78 -18.19 5.70 -25.87
C SER A 78 -16.93 4.88 -25.63
N ARG A 79 -15.82 5.25 -26.27
CA ARG A 79 -14.56 4.49 -26.28
C ARG A 79 -13.40 5.45 -26.07
N ILE A 80 -12.77 5.34 -24.92
CA ILE A 80 -11.63 6.19 -24.57
C ILE A 80 -10.52 5.27 -24.06
N PRO A 81 -9.31 5.32 -24.65
CA PRO A 81 -8.14 4.64 -24.09
C PRO A 81 -7.79 5.23 -22.73
N ARG A 82 -7.74 4.37 -21.70
CA ARG A 82 -7.62 4.78 -20.29
C ARG A 82 -6.93 3.71 -19.48
N TYR A 83 -6.35 4.12 -18.35
CA TYR A 83 -5.90 3.20 -17.32
C TYR A 83 -6.47 3.57 -15.95
N TYR A 84 -6.59 2.56 -15.10
CA TYR A 84 -7.31 2.61 -13.85
C TYR A 84 -6.51 2.01 -12.70
N ARG A 85 -6.76 2.51 -11.50
CA ARG A 85 -6.38 1.90 -10.22
C ARG A 85 -7.65 1.52 -9.48
N GLY A 86 -7.90 0.21 -9.35
CA GLY A 86 -9.17 -0.33 -8.93
C GLY A 86 -10.30 0.06 -9.89
N ASN A 87 -11.14 1.00 -9.44
CA ASN A 87 -12.24 1.56 -10.23
C ASN A 87 -12.03 3.05 -10.57
N GLU A 88 -10.94 3.66 -10.12
CA GLU A 88 -10.61 5.05 -10.38
C GLU A 88 -9.84 5.17 -11.70
N ALA A 89 -10.32 6.03 -12.61
CA ALA A 89 -9.60 6.34 -13.84
C ALA A 89 -8.49 7.37 -13.53
N LEU A 90 -7.23 6.95 -13.68
CA LEU A 90 -6.08 7.80 -13.35
C LEU A 90 -5.64 8.67 -14.53
N GLY A 91 -5.72 8.15 -15.74
CA GLY A 91 -5.33 8.87 -16.95
C GLY A 91 -6.01 8.34 -18.20
N SER A 92 -6.07 9.19 -19.23
CA SER A 92 -6.78 8.90 -20.47
C SER A 92 -6.16 9.59 -21.67
N TYR A 93 -6.16 8.92 -22.82
CA TYR A 93 -5.91 9.60 -24.08
C TYR A 93 -7.08 10.55 -24.40
N ILE A 94 -6.78 11.83 -24.55
CA ILE A 94 -7.75 12.86 -24.94
C ILE A 94 -7.55 13.14 -26.43
N GLY A 95 -8.29 12.46 -27.32
CA GLY A 95 -8.22 12.64 -28.77
C GLY A 95 -8.92 13.91 -29.27
N SER A 96 -8.42 15.09 -28.89
CA SER A 96 -9.05 16.39 -29.19
C SER A 96 -8.38 17.11 -30.35
N LEU A 97 -9.15 17.53 -31.36
CA LEU A 97 -8.64 18.35 -32.48
C LEU A 97 -8.09 19.72 -32.06
N ILE A 98 -8.37 20.17 -30.83
CA ILE A 98 -8.01 21.50 -30.34
C ILE A 98 -6.90 21.43 -29.30
N THR A 99 -6.96 20.46 -28.38
CA THR A 99 -6.07 20.42 -27.22
C THR A 99 -4.92 19.44 -27.38
N ASN A 100 -5.14 18.29 -28.04
CA ASN A 100 -4.11 17.26 -28.23
C ASN A 100 -3.96 16.96 -29.72
N THR A 101 -2.90 17.46 -30.35
CA THR A 101 -2.74 17.30 -31.81
C THR A 101 -2.24 15.92 -32.23
N VAL A 102 -1.84 15.05 -31.29
CA VAL A 102 -1.41 13.68 -31.57
C VAL A 102 -2.59 12.86 -32.07
N LYS A 103 -2.56 12.44 -33.33
CA LYS A 103 -3.62 11.65 -33.96
C LYS A 103 -3.39 10.15 -33.82
N ALA A 104 -2.14 9.74 -33.89
CA ALA A 104 -1.69 8.40 -33.58
C ALA A 104 -0.30 8.47 -32.92
N GLY A 105 0.02 7.47 -32.11
CA GLY A 105 1.29 7.39 -31.40
C GLY A 105 1.19 6.47 -30.20
N VAL A 106 1.88 6.82 -29.12
CA VAL A 106 1.89 6.05 -27.86
C VAL A 106 1.56 6.93 -26.66
N PHE A 107 0.91 6.33 -25.68
CA PHE A 107 0.67 6.90 -24.36
C PHE A 107 1.46 6.09 -23.34
N ILE A 108 2.19 6.78 -22.48
CA ILE A 108 2.98 6.18 -21.41
C ILE A 108 2.61 6.84 -20.08
N ALA A 109 2.32 6.05 -19.06
CA ALA A 109 2.21 6.51 -17.69
C ALA A 109 3.18 5.74 -16.81
N VAL A 110 3.90 6.46 -15.95
CA VAL A 110 4.82 5.91 -14.96
C VAL A 110 4.15 6.01 -13.61
N LEU A 111 4.02 4.90 -12.89
CA LEU A 111 3.43 4.86 -11.56
C LEU A 111 4.51 4.56 -10.53
N ASP A 112 4.43 5.24 -9.39
CA ASP A 112 5.37 5.07 -8.29
C ASP A 112 5.24 3.66 -7.65
N THR A 113 6.30 3.23 -6.98
CA THR A 113 6.41 1.87 -6.43
C THR A 113 5.60 1.63 -5.15
N VAL A 114 5.14 2.69 -4.48
CA VAL A 114 4.57 2.60 -3.12
C VAL A 114 3.05 2.74 -3.17
N ASN A 115 2.57 3.82 -3.78
CA ASN A 115 1.16 4.19 -3.87
C ASN A 115 0.51 3.77 -5.18
N ILE A 116 1.32 3.46 -6.19
CA ILE A 116 0.86 3.12 -7.53
C ILE A 116 0.07 4.30 -8.11
N LEU A 117 0.54 5.50 -7.84
CA LEU A 117 0.00 6.75 -8.36
C LEU A 117 0.88 7.23 -9.52
N PRO A 118 0.27 7.89 -10.52
CA PRO A 118 1.02 8.38 -11.66
C PRO A 118 1.95 9.51 -11.27
N ILE A 119 3.16 9.47 -11.82
CA ILE A 119 4.08 10.60 -11.85
C ILE A 119 3.59 11.50 -12.98
N PRO A 120 3.06 12.70 -12.69
CA PRO A 120 2.46 13.55 -13.70
C PRO A 120 3.53 14.27 -14.54
N SER A 121 3.17 14.59 -15.77
CA SER A 121 3.98 15.49 -16.60
C SER A 121 4.09 16.87 -15.96
N ASP A 122 5.25 17.51 -16.15
CA ASP A 122 5.51 18.89 -15.75
C ASP A 122 4.96 19.90 -16.77
N GLY A 123 4.51 19.44 -17.94
CA GLY A 123 4.00 20.28 -19.02
C GLY A 123 5.08 20.96 -19.86
N ALA A 124 6.35 20.66 -19.63
CA ALA A 124 7.47 21.33 -20.28
C ALA A 124 7.97 20.61 -21.55
N GLY A 125 7.47 19.40 -21.86
CA GLY A 125 8.01 18.63 -22.98
C GLY A 125 9.39 18.06 -22.66
N GLN A 126 9.70 17.82 -21.38
CA GLN A 126 11.06 17.50 -20.93
C GLN A 126 11.61 16.23 -21.59
N TYR A 127 10.74 15.29 -21.92
CA TYR A 127 11.10 13.99 -22.48
C TYR A 127 10.84 13.92 -23.99
N GLY A 128 10.44 15.03 -24.63
CA GLY A 128 10.01 15.06 -26.03
C GLY A 128 8.53 14.73 -26.23
N GLU A 129 7.72 14.68 -25.16
CA GLU A 129 6.30 14.38 -25.29
C GLU A 129 5.54 15.47 -26.06
N ASP A 130 4.76 15.07 -27.06
CA ASP A 130 3.91 15.97 -27.86
C ASP A 130 2.70 16.49 -27.10
N TYR A 131 2.24 15.73 -26.10
CA TYR A 131 1.15 16.15 -25.23
C TYR A 131 1.28 15.57 -23.82
N GLY A 132 1.16 16.46 -22.86
CA GLY A 132 1.08 16.14 -21.44
C GLY A 132 1.20 17.44 -20.66
N PRO A 133 0.12 18.25 -20.53
CA PRO A 133 0.19 19.50 -19.78
C PRO A 133 0.54 19.24 -18.30
N ALA A 134 0.96 20.28 -17.58
CA ALA A 134 1.34 20.17 -16.18
C ALA A 134 0.23 19.49 -15.33
N GLY A 135 0.60 18.46 -14.58
CA GLY A 135 -0.34 17.66 -13.78
C GLY A 135 -1.08 16.57 -14.55
N PHE A 136 -0.78 16.37 -15.84
CA PHE A 136 -1.39 15.30 -16.62
C PHE A 136 -0.73 13.96 -16.29
N ASN A 137 -1.56 12.97 -15.97
CA ASN A 137 -1.13 11.64 -15.53
C ASN A 137 -0.74 10.75 -16.74
N GLY A 138 0.24 11.20 -17.52
CA GLY A 138 0.76 10.48 -18.66
C GLY A 138 1.51 11.38 -19.64
N TYR A 139 2.15 10.72 -20.60
CA TYR A 139 3.01 11.33 -21.60
C TYR A 139 2.61 10.74 -22.95
N ILE A 140 2.28 11.59 -23.91
CA ILE A 140 1.83 11.17 -25.24
C ILE A 140 2.85 11.61 -26.26
N PHE A 141 3.32 10.65 -27.05
CA PHE A 141 4.33 10.85 -28.08
C PHE A 141 3.77 10.46 -29.43
N LYS A 142 4.13 11.20 -30.47
CA LYS A 142 4.06 10.69 -31.85
C LYS A 142 5.16 9.68 -32.09
N THR A 143 5.03 8.95 -33.19
CA THR A 143 6.02 7.97 -33.63
C THR A 143 6.19 8.03 -35.15
N ASP A 144 5.91 9.19 -35.76
CA ASP A 144 5.84 9.37 -37.22
C ASP A 144 7.22 9.26 -37.87
N ASP A 145 8.28 9.66 -37.16
CA ASP A 145 9.65 9.62 -37.63
C ASP A 145 10.65 9.07 -36.59
N VAL A 146 11.89 8.85 -37.05
CA VAL A 146 12.97 8.26 -36.23
C VAL A 146 13.35 9.13 -35.03
N THR A 147 13.20 10.45 -35.12
CA THR A 147 13.50 11.34 -34.00
C THR A 147 12.48 11.17 -32.90
N GLN A 148 11.19 11.18 -33.25
CA GLN A 148 10.10 10.98 -32.29
C GLN A 148 10.13 9.60 -31.63
N ARG A 149 10.46 8.55 -32.39
CA ARG A 149 10.63 7.21 -31.83
C ARG A 149 11.86 7.11 -30.92
N GLY A 150 12.92 7.87 -31.22
CA GLY A 150 14.06 8.06 -30.32
C GLY A 150 13.67 8.71 -28.98
N GLU A 151 12.81 9.73 -28.98
CA GLU A 151 12.32 10.36 -27.75
C GLU A 151 11.54 9.37 -26.86
N VAL A 152 10.72 8.48 -27.47
CA VAL A 152 10.03 7.41 -26.74
C VAL A 152 11.03 6.42 -26.13
N ILE A 153 12.06 6.02 -26.87
CA ILE A 153 13.12 5.12 -26.39
C ILE A 153 13.85 5.77 -25.20
N ASP A 154 14.33 7.00 -25.37
CA ASP A 154 15.06 7.74 -24.33
C ASP A 154 14.20 7.90 -23.07
N PHE A 155 12.90 8.19 -23.23
CA PHE A 155 11.98 8.28 -22.09
C PHE A 155 11.85 6.94 -21.37
N LEU A 156 11.57 5.85 -22.09
CA LEU A 156 11.45 4.51 -21.49
C LEU A 156 12.72 4.08 -20.77
N GLU A 157 13.90 4.40 -21.30
CA GLU A 157 15.19 4.09 -20.69
C GLU A 157 15.49 4.98 -19.47
N SER A 158 14.95 6.20 -19.42
CA SER A 158 15.13 7.12 -18.29
C SER A 158 14.31 6.76 -17.04
N ILE A 159 13.29 5.91 -17.17
CA ILE A 159 12.41 5.51 -16.05
C ILE A 159 13.23 4.75 -15.00
N GLU A 160 13.08 5.15 -13.73
CA GLU A 160 13.78 4.49 -12.62
C GLU A 160 13.37 3.00 -12.50
N PRO A 161 14.32 2.08 -12.29
CA PRO A 161 14.03 0.68 -12.04
C PRO A 161 13.04 0.48 -10.89
N GLY A 162 12.11 -0.46 -11.07
CA GLY A 162 11.08 -0.80 -10.09
C GLY A 162 9.76 -0.03 -10.25
N ASN A 163 9.74 1.11 -10.94
CA ASN A 163 8.49 1.81 -11.26
C ASN A 163 7.60 0.98 -12.18
N TYR A 164 6.29 1.15 -12.04
CA TYR A 164 5.33 0.50 -12.93
C TYR A 164 5.11 1.35 -14.17
N VAL A 165 5.04 0.72 -15.33
CA VAL A 165 4.87 1.40 -16.61
C VAL A 165 3.62 0.89 -17.29
N VAL A 166 2.70 1.81 -17.56
CA VAL A 166 1.54 1.62 -18.43
C VAL A 166 1.91 2.17 -19.79
N PHE A 167 1.86 1.33 -20.82
CA PHE A 167 2.10 1.71 -22.20
C PHE A 167 0.91 1.28 -23.05
N PHE A 168 0.37 2.15 -23.88
CA PHE A 168 -0.60 1.75 -24.89
C PHE A 168 -0.55 2.64 -26.13
N THR A 169 -0.84 2.06 -27.30
CA THR A 169 -0.95 2.82 -28.54
C THR A 169 -2.21 3.66 -28.53
N VAL A 170 -2.17 4.81 -29.19
CA VAL A 170 -3.32 5.72 -29.32
C VAL A 170 -3.60 5.97 -30.79
N GLN A 171 -4.89 6.02 -31.14
CA GLN A 171 -5.39 6.34 -32.47
C GLN A 171 -6.68 7.14 -32.34
N ARG A 172 -6.82 8.23 -33.09
CA ARG A 172 -8.03 9.06 -33.12
C ARG A 172 -9.08 8.54 -34.09
N SER A 173 -8.65 7.85 -35.13
CA SER A 173 -9.51 7.20 -36.11
C SER A 173 -8.82 5.97 -36.69
N GLU A 174 -9.58 5.12 -37.38
CA GLU A 174 -9.08 3.94 -38.10
C GLU A 174 -8.04 4.27 -39.18
N ASN A 175 -7.99 5.52 -39.65
CA ASN A 175 -7.05 5.97 -40.68
C ASN A 175 -5.78 6.61 -40.09
N ASP A 176 -5.75 6.86 -38.78
CA ASP A 176 -4.56 7.40 -38.12
C ASP A 176 -3.63 6.25 -37.74
N ASN A 177 -2.37 6.32 -38.17
CA ASN A 177 -1.39 5.25 -38.07
C ASN A 177 -0.14 5.75 -37.32
N TYR A 178 0.35 4.96 -36.37
CA TYR A 178 1.58 5.22 -35.60
C TYR A 178 2.83 4.53 -36.20
N LEU A 179 2.69 4.00 -37.41
CA LEU A 179 3.72 3.42 -38.28
C LEU A 179 4.56 2.32 -37.60
N PRO A 180 3.96 1.29 -36.97
CA PRO A 180 4.72 0.22 -36.34
C PRO A 180 5.68 -0.49 -37.31
N GLU A 181 5.33 -0.58 -38.59
CA GLU A 181 6.17 -1.17 -39.63
C GLU A 181 7.56 -0.52 -39.75
N ASP A 182 7.69 0.76 -39.37
CA ASP A 182 8.93 1.52 -39.50
C ASP A 182 9.82 1.44 -38.25
N TRP A 183 9.28 1.03 -37.09
CA TRP A 183 10.01 1.08 -35.80
C TRP A 183 11.29 0.24 -35.82
N ALA A 184 11.26 -0.93 -36.47
CA ALA A 184 12.42 -1.83 -36.53
C ALA A 184 13.59 -1.27 -37.35
N ALA A 185 13.35 -0.31 -38.25
CA ALA A 185 14.41 0.32 -39.05
C ALA A 185 15.33 1.20 -38.19
N ASP A 186 14.82 1.68 -37.05
CA ASP A 186 15.51 2.62 -36.18
C ASP A 186 16.77 2.04 -35.54
N ALA A 187 16.85 0.71 -35.35
CA ALA A 187 18.04 0.05 -34.78
C ALA A 187 19.34 0.34 -35.55
N THR A 188 19.24 0.63 -36.85
CA THR A 188 20.40 1.00 -37.67
C THR A 188 20.89 2.43 -37.45
N VAL A 189 20.04 3.30 -36.91
CA VAL A 189 20.28 4.74 -36.71
C VAL A 189 20.53 5.05 -35.23
N LEU A 190 19.68 4.52 -34.35
CA LEU A 190 19.68 4.78 -32.91
C LEU A 190 20.46 3.73 -32.11
N GLY A 191 20.80 2.59 -32.72
CA GLY A 191 21.48 1.46 -32.06
C GLY A 191 20.54 0.53 -31.27
N THR A 192 19.27 0.91 -31.14
CA THR A 192 18.16 0.10 -30.62
C THR A 192 16.86 0.53 -31.32
N ASP A 193 15.78 -0.20 -31.09
CA ASP A 193 14.45 0.16 -31.57
C ASP A 193 13.38 -0.08 -30.48
N LEU A 194 12.17 0.42 -30.70
CA LEU A 194 11.07 0.26 -29.75
C LEU A 194 10.71 -1.20 -29.48
N TYR A 195 10.87 -2.09 -30.46
CA TYR A 195 10.60 -3.52 -30.28
C TYR A 195 11.60 -4.16 -29.33
N GLN A 196 12.88 -3.80 -29.45
CA GLN A 196 13.96 -4.28 -28.59
C GLN A 196 13.82 -3.73 -27.16
N VAL A 197 13.51 -2.44 -27.00
CA VAL A 197 13.31 -1.82 -25.68
C VAL A 197 12.14 -2.46 -24.95
N LEU A 198 10.99 -2.64 -25.62
CA LEU A 198 9.82 -3.27 -25.00
C LEU A 198 10.05 -4.76 -24.75
N ALA A 199 10.73 -5.48 -25.66
CA ALA A 199 11.08 -6.89 -25.46
C ALA A 199 12.06 -7.11 -24.29
N ALA A 200 12.97 -6.16 -24.04
CA ALA A 200 13.84 -6.20 -22.86
C ALA A 200 13.06 -6.10 -21.55
N GLN A 201 11.86 -5.50 -21.59
CA GLN A 201 10.92 -5.45 -20.46
C GLN A 201 9.96 -6.64 -20.43
N GLY A 202 10.13 -7.63 -21.32
CA GLY A 202 9.36 -8.87 -21.37
C GLY A 202 8.17 -8.87 -22.34
N ALA A 203 8.00 -7.83 -23.16
CA ALA A 203 7.00 -7.80 -24.22
C ALA A 203 7.32 -8.81 -25.33
N THR A 204 6.28 -9.47 -25.86
CA THR A 204 6.39 -10.52 -26.88
C THR A 204 5.44 -10.30 -28.05
N LEU A 205 4.20 -9.89 -27.79
CA LEU A 205 3.17 -9.62 -28.82
C LEU A 205 3.46 -8.37 -29.63
N VAL A 206 4.23 -7.43 -29.10
CA VAL A 206 4.65 -6.21 -29.82
C VAL A 206 5.32 -6.55 -31.17
N GLN A 207 5.99 -7.69 -31.26
CA GLN A 207 6.68 -8.15 -32.48
C GLN A 207 5.73 -8.48 -33.64
N ASP A 208 4.43 -8.62 -33.38
CA ASP A 208 3.43 -8.89 -34.41
C ASP A 208 2.95 -7.61 -35.11
N LEU A 209 3.11 -6.44 -34.48
CA LEU A 209 2.66 -5.14 -35.01
C LEU A 209 3.20 -4.77 -36.40
N PRO A 210 4.45 -5.07 -36.80
CA PRO A 210 4.92 -4.78 -38.16
C PRO A 210 4.10 -5.45 -39.26
N GLN A 211 3.54 -6.63 -38.99
CA GLN A 211 2.73 -7.37 -39.96
C GLN A 211 1.25 -6.99 -39.86
N LEU A 212 0.82 -6.73 -38.63
CA LEU A 212 -0.56 -6.42 -38.30
C LEU A 212 -0.94 -4.96 -38.58
N GLY A 213 0.03 -4.05 -38.65
CA GLY A 213 -0.19 -2.61 -38.77
C GLY A 213 -0.74 -1.98 -37.48
N ALA A 214 -1.01 -0.67 -37.54
CA ALA A 214 -1.52 0.06 -36.38
C ALA A 214 -2.87 -0.48 -35.88
N ARG A 215 -2.93 -0.80 -34.60
CA ARG A 215 -4.12 -1.32 -33.89
C ARG A 215 -3.96 -1.10 -32.37
N PRO A 216 -5.03 -1.24 -31.57
CA PRO A 216 -4.92 -1.13 -30.13
C PRO A 216 -3.95 -2.18 -29.55
N TYR A 217 -2.87 -1.71 -28.96
CA TYR A 217 -1.85 -2.51 -28.28
C TYR A 217 -1.61 -1.90 -26.90
N SER A 218 -1.48 -2.72 -25.87
CA SER A 218 -1.21 -2.25 -24.52
C SER A 218 -0.29 -3.20 -23.78
N LEU A 219 0.59 -2.62 -22.97
CA LEU A 219 1.60 -3.30 -22.19
C LEU A 219 1.64 -2.71 -20.78
N PHE A 220 1.76 -3.57 -19.80
CA PHE A 220 2.01 -3.22 -18.42
C PHE A 220 3.17 -4.05 -17.87
N PHE A 221 4.16 -3.38 -17.30
CA PHE A 221 5.34 -4.02 -16.76
C PHE A 221 5.90 -3.23 -15.58
N ARG A 222 6.84 -3.85 -14.86
CA ARG A 222 7.64 -3.18 -13.84
C ARG A 222 9.06 -3.01 -14.36
N LYS A 223 9.53 -1.77 -14.43
CA LYS A 223 10.79 -1.41 -15.10
C LYS A 223 11.95 -2.21 -14.52
N ASP A 224 12.65 -2.96 -15.37
CA ASP A 224 13.83 -3.76 -15.05
C ASP A 224 13.63 -4.80 -13.93
N ASP A 225 12.40 -5.28 -13.75
CA ASP A 225 12.08 -6.38 -12.82
C ASP A 225 11.54 -7.60 -13.59
N PRO A 226 12.41 -8.57 -13.94
CA PRO A 226 12.00 -9.77 -14.69
C PRO A 226 11.17 -10.75 -13.84
N SER A 227 11.05 -10.53 -12.52
CA SER A 227 10.20 -11.35 -11.65
C SER A 227 8.74 -10.92 -11.70
N TYR A 228 8.46 -9.68 -12.14
CA TYR A 228 7.11 -9.16 -12.27
C TYR A 228 6.47 -9.68 -13.57
N PRO A 229 5.24 -10.25 -13.52
CA PRO A 229 4.57 -10.73 -14.71
C PRO A 229 4.12 -9.57 -15.59
N VAL A 230 4.60 -9.55 -16.83
CA VAL A 230 4.18 -8.59 -17.85
C VAL A 230 2.75 -8.90 -18.31
N GLN A 231 1.90 -7.88 -18.44
CA GLN A 231 0.60 -7.99 -19.09
C GLN A 231 0.66 -7.30 -20.45
N GLU A 232 0.31 -8.01 -21.50
CA GLU A 232 0.42 -7.52 -22.87
C GLU A 232 -0.81 -7.97 -23.65
N THR A 233 -1.40 -7.05 -24.43
CA THR A 233 -2.57 -7.34 -25.25
C THR A 233 -2.47 -6.61 -26.59
N ILE A 234 -2.93 -7.27 -27.63
CA ILE A 234 -3.14 -6.71 -28.97
C ILE A 234 -4.58 -7.01 -29.40
N ALA A 235 -5.27 -6.02 -29.94
CA ALA A 235 -6.66 -6.11 -30.39
C ALA A 235 -6.75 -6.14 -31.91
N GLU A 236 -7.89 -6.54 -32.47
CA GLU A 236 -8.23 -6.10 -33.82
C GLU A 236 -8.48 -4.58 -33.85
N LEU A 237 -8.34 -3.97 -35.04
CA LEU A 237 -8.33 -2.50 -35.20
C LEU A 237 -9.53 -1.80 -34.55
N ASP A 238 -10.73 -2.35 -34.73
CA ASP A 238 -11.99 -1.78 -34.26
C ASP A 238 -12.43 -2.35 -32.90
N GLU A 239 -11.65 -3.21 -32.27
CA GLU A 239 -11.98 -3.87 -30.99
C GLU A 239 -11.54 -3.02 -29.79
N LEU A 240 -12.21 -3.22 -28.66
CA LEU A 240 -11.80 -2.68 -27.38
C LEU A 240 -11.23 -3.81 -26.54
N THR A 241 -10.03 -3.60 -26.02
CA THR A 241 -9.39 -4.55 -25.10
C THR A 241 -9.35 -4.00 -23.70
N GLN A 242 -9.44 -4.92 -22.75
CA GLN A 242 -9.21 -4.65 -21.34
C GLN A 242 -8.26 -5.72 -20.80
N GLN A 243 -7.24 -5.25 -20.09
CA GLN A 243 -6.35 -6.10 -19.32
C GLN A 243 -6.28 -5.59 -17.88
N SER A 244 -6.03 -6.51 -16.95
CA SER A 244 -5.95 -6.25 -15.52
C SER A 244 -4.72 -6.92 -14.93
N SER A 245 -3.97 -6.21 -14.11
CA SER A 245 -2.83 -6.73 -13.36
C SER A 245 -3.02 -6.46 -11.87
N ALA A 246 -2.93 -7.52 -11.08
CA ALA A 246 -2.85 -7.38 -9.63
C ALA A 246 -1.45 -6.88 -9.25
N VAL A 247 -1.40 -5.78 -8.50
CA VAL A 247 -0.18 -5.25 -7.91
C VAL A 247 -0.29 -5.38 -6.40
N ALA A 248 0.69 -6.04 -5.79
CA ALA A 248 0.82 -6.05 -4.35
C ALA A 248 1.19 -4.63 -3.88
N GLY A 249 0.30 -4.03 -3.10
CA GLY A 249 0.59 -2.85 -2.30
C GLY A 249 0.60 -3.20 -0.82
N ASN A 250 0.93 -2.22 0.01
CA ASN A 250 0.58 -2.30 1.42
C ASN A 250 -0.71 -1.53 1.65
N TRP A 251 -1.51 -2.00 2.59
CA TRP A 251 -2.52 -1.17 3.21
C TRP A 251 -1.82 -0.01 3.97
N PHE A 252 -2.55 1.04 4.32
CA PHE A 252 -1.94 2.27 4.84
C PHE A 252 -2.52 2.74 6.18
N THR A 253 -3.48 1.99 6.75
CA THR A 253 -4.07 2.24 8.07
C THR A 253 -4.26 0.97 8.88
N GLY A 254 -4.12 1.01 10.18
CA GLY A 254 -4.46 -0.17 10.98
C GLY A 254 -4.36 0.06 12.46
N THR A 255 -4.90 -0.92 13.20
CA THR A 255 -5.04 -0.81 14.64
C THR A 255 -4.44 -1.99 15.39
N VAL A 256 -4.00 -1.70 16.61
CA VAL A 256 -3.58 -2.69 17.61
C VAL A 256 -4.43 -2.49 18.86
N GLY A 257 -5.30 -3.44 19.17
CA GLY A 257 -6.16 -3.46 20.35
C GLY A 257 -5.55 -4.29 21.48
N SER A 258 -5.35 -3.68 22.64
CA SER A 258 -4.74 -4.36 23.79
C SER A 258 -5.59 -5.49 24.32
N THR A 259 -4.95 -6.45 25.02
CA THR A 259 -5.67 -7.28 26.01
C THR A 259 -6.43 -6.42 27.04
N LEU A 260 -7.47 -6.99 27.68
CA LEU A 260 -8.21 -6.29 28.73
C LEU A 260 -7.32 -5.94 29.92
N ILE A 261 -7.41 -4.68 30.35
CA ILE A 261 -6.63 -4.10 31.44
C ILE A 261 -7.50 -4.03 32.70
N GLY A 262 -6.97 -4.44 33.85
CA GLY A 262 -7.72 -4.52 35.11
C GLY A 262 -8.11 -5.96 35.45
N PRO A 263 -9.09 -6.16 36.35
CA PRO A 263 -9.97 -5.16 36.95
C PRO A 263 -9.29 -4.20 37.95
N ALA A 264 -9.70 -2.93 37.95
CA ALA A 264 -9.16 -1.88 38.82
C ALA A 264 -10.17 -1.42 39.89
N LYS A 265 -9.65 -0.98 41.03
CA LYS A 265 -10.35 -0.17 42.03
C LYS A 265 -10.21 1.32 41.77
N SER A 266 -9.05 1.74 41.25
CA SER A 266 -8.77 3.12 40.88
C SER A 266 -7.74 3.14 39.74
N TRP A 267 -8.03 3.91 38.69
CA TRP A 267 -7.11 4.16 37.58
C TRP A 267 -6.12 5.27 37.96
N GLN A 268 -4.88 5.19 37.50
CA GLN A 268 -3.84 6.19 37.81
C GLN A 268 -3.32 6.85 36.53
N TYR A 269 -2.39 6.22 35.82
CA TYR A 269 -1.73 6.85 34.68
C TYR A 269 -1.61 5.88 33.50
N LEU A 270 -1.68 6.45 32.29
CA LEU A 270 -1.30 5.81 31.03
C LEU A 270 0.05 6.37 30.59
N HIS A 271 0.96 5.47 30.23
CA HIS A 271 2.27 5.78 29.67
C HIS A 271 2.49 4.97 28.40
N TRP A 272 2.74 5.62 27.27
CA TRP A 272 3.03 4.94 26.01
C TRP A 272 4.13 5.62 25.21
N GLN A 273 4.71 4.88 24.27
CA GLN A 273 5.85 5.34 23.47
C GLN A 273 5.80 4.69 22.09
N VAL A 274 6.08 5.51 21.09
CA VAL A 274 6.15 5.14 19.68
C VAL A 274 7.56 5.44 19.17
N ASP A 275 8.08 4.57 18.31
CA ASP A 275 9.37 4.69 17.61
C ASP A 275 9.13 4.69 16.09
N GLY A 276 10.08 5.23 15.32
CA GLY A 276 9.97 5.29 13.85
C GLY A 276 8.81 6.16 13.36
N TYR A 277 8.50 7.25 14.08
CA TYR A 277 7.49 8.22 13.65
C TYR A 277 8.10 9.27 12.71
N GLU A 278 7.47 9.43 11.55
CA GLU A 278 7.79 10.41 10.52
C GLU A 278 6.72 11.54 10.48
N PRO A 279 6.99 12.72 11.09
CA PRO A 279 5.97 13.75 11.29
C PRO A 279 5.34 14.37 10.03
N ALA A 280 5.94 14.13 8.86
CA ALA A 280 5.46 14.65 7.59
C ALA A 280 4.38 13.76 6.96
N THR A 281 4.34 12.48 7.34
CA THR A 281 3.59 11.43 6.62
C THR A 281 2.69 10.63 7.55
N ASP A 282 3.10 10.45 8.79
CA ASP A 282 2.44 9.54 9.72
C ASP A 282 1.39 10.27 10.56
N GLN A 283 0.29 9.57 10.82
CA GLN A 283 -0.68 9.92 11.84
C GLN A 283 -0.83 8.73 12.79
N TYR A 284 -0.94 9.00 14.08
CA TYR A 284 -1.22 7.97 15.06
C TYR A 284 -1.88 8.56 16.30
N PHE A 285 -2.68 7.78 17.01
CA PHE A 285 -3.24 8.16 18.30
C PHE A 285 -3.64 6.91 19.11
N LEU A 286 -3.82 7.08 20.42
CA LEU A 286 -4.48 6.08 21.25
C LEU A 286 -5.97 6.43 21.45
N GLN A 287 -6.79 5.40 21.45
CA GLN A 287 -8.14 5.37 21.96
C GLN A 287 -8.18 4.62 23.28
N ILE A 288 -9.11 5.01 24.16
CA ILE A 288 -9.39 4.31 25.41
C ILE A 288 -10.86 3.96 25.45
N GLU A 289 -11.15 2.67 25.58
CA GLU A 289 -12.48 2.14 25.80
C GLU A 289 -12.63 1.63 27.23
N GLY A 290 -13.75 1.98 27.85
CA GLY A 290 -14.16 1.47 29.15
C GLY A 290 -15.08 0.28 29.00
N ILE A 291 -14.77 -0.83 29.67
CA ILE A 291 -15.59 -2.03 29.69
C ILE A 291 -16.42 -2.03 30.96
N ARG A 292 -17.74 -2.05 30.80
CA ARG A 292 -18.72 -2.06 31.89
C ARG A 292 -18.81 -3.44 32.54
N PRO A 293 -19.38 -3.55 33.76
CA PRO A 293 -19.57 -4.84 34.43
C PRO A 293 -20.41 -5.87 33.66
N ASP A 294 -21.26 -5.41 32.73
CA ASP A 294 -22.05 -6.27 31.84
C ASP A 294 -21.29 -6.73 30.58
N GLY A 295 -20.05 -6.26 30.40
CA GLY A 295 -19.18 -6.58 29.28
C GLY A 295 -19.32 -5.67 28.06
N SER A 296 -20.25 -4.70 28.08
CA SER A 296 -20.35 -3.70 27.01
C SER A 296 -19.20 -2.69 27.06
N ASP A 297 -18.73 -2.25 25.90
CA ASP A 297 -17.70 -1.23 25.74
C ASP A 297 -18.31 0.18 25.59
N THR A 298 -17.52 1.18 25.93
CA THR A 298 -17.85 2.60 25.74
C THR A 298 -16.56 3.34 25.43
N LEU A 299 -16.50 4.05 24.31
CA LEU A 299 -15.37 4.92 23.99
C LEU A 299 -15.31 6.07 25.01
N LEU A 300 -14.21 6.14 25.76
CA LEU A 300 -13.97 7.17 26.78
C LEU A 300 -13.09 8.30 26.25
N ILE A 301 -12.08 7.94 25.46
CA ILE A 301 -11.16 8.87 24.80
C ILE A 301 -10.98 8.42 23.36
N ASP A 302 -11.29 9.31 22.41
CA ASP A 302 -11.25 9.02 20.97
C ASP A 302 -9.87 9.31 20.35
N GLN A 303 -9.20 10.37 20.76
CA GLN A 303 -7.89 10.72 20.22
C GLN A 303 -6.97 11.22 21.33
N LEU A 304 -6.03 10.36 21.73
CA LEU A 304 -5.01 10.67 22.70
C LEU A 304 -3.63 10.66 22.05
N LEU A 305 -3.00 11.83 21.98
CA LEU A 305 -1.64 12.02 21.49
C LEU A 305 -0.60 12.13 22.61
N GLN A 306 -1.04 12.44 23.83
CA GLN A 306 -0.14 12.67 24.95
C GLN A 306 0.37 11.33 25.53
N ALA A 307 1.68 11.13 25.50
CA ALA A 307 2.37 9.93 25.98
C ALA A 307 2.06 9.60 27.46
N ASP A 308 2.01 10.64 28.31
CA ASP A 308 1.76 10.52 29.74
C ASP A 308 0.42 11.19 30.09
N THR A 309 -0.58 10.38 30.46
CA THR A 309 -1.96 10.85 30.67
C THR A 309 -2.51 10.36 32.01
N SER A 310 -3.14 11.25 32.78
CA SER A 310 -3.86 10.87 33.99
C SER A 310 -5.19 10.22 33.65
N LEU A 311 -5.47 9.07 34.27
CA LEU A 311 -6.74 8.33 34.16
C LEU A 311 -7.58 8.40 35.43
N GLN A 312 -7.17 9.17 36.43
CA GLN A 312 -7.80 9.21 37.76
C GLN A 312 -9.26 9.70 37.74
N GLU A 313 -9.68 10.38 36.68
CA GLU A 313 -11.06 10.82 36.49
C GLU A 313 -12.00 9.70 36.01
N LEU A 314 -11.45 8.57 35.55
CA LEU A 314 -12.25 7.44 35.10
C LEU A 314 -12.80 6.66 36.30
N ASP A 315 -14.13 6.49 36.34
CA ASP A 315 -14.79 5.73 37.39
C ASP A 315 -14.60 4.22 37.19
N ALA A 316 -13.73 3.62 38.00
CA ALA A 316 -13.45 2.19 37.97
C ALA A 316 -14.65 1.31 38.42
N ALA A 317 -15.66 1.87 39.10
CA ALA A 317 -16.90 1.14 39.39
C ALA A 317 -17.79 1.04 38.14
N LEU A 318 -17.75 2.05 37.27
CA LEU A 318 -18.47 2.06 35.99
C LEU A 318 -17.70 1.32 34.89
N TYR A 319 -16.38 1.46 34.88
CA TYR A 319 -15.46 0.85 33.93
C TYR A 319 -14.37 0.07 34.67
N PRO A 320 -14.70 -1.12 35.21
CA PRO A 320 -13.74 -1.95 35.94
C PRO A 320 -12.55 -2.39 35.09
N GLN A 321 -12.71 -2.45 33.77
CA GLN A 321 -11.63 -2.78 32.84
C GLN A 321 -11.52 -1.73 31.74
N LEU A 322 -10.34 -1.60 31.16
CA LEU A 322 -10.08 -0.77 29.98
C LEU A 322 -9.54 -1.62 28.83
N ARG A 323 -9.71 -1.12 27.60
CA ARG A 323 -9.01 -1.56 26.40
C ARG A 323 -8.36 -0.34 25.74
N LEU A 324 -7.10 -0.46 25.36
CA LEU A 324 -6.40 0.55 24.58
C LEU A 324 -6.43 0.14 23.11
N ILE A 325 -6.65 1.09 22.22
CA ILE A 325 -6.55 0.87 20.78
C ILE A 325 -5.53 1.86 20.24
N TYR A 326 -4.45 1.36 19.66
CA TYR A 326 -3.48 2.15 18.93
C TYR A 326 -3.86 2.19 17.47
N ASP A 327 -4.12 3.39 16.96
CA ASP A 327 -4.46 3.64 15.56
C ASP A 327 -3.27 4.32 14.87
N SER A 328 -3.00 3.91 13.64
CA SER A 328 -1.91 4.43 12.82
C SER A 328 -2.31 4.50 11.34
N GLU A 329 -1.85 5.55 10.68
CA GLU A 329 -2.01 5.81 9.24
C GLU A 329 -0.71 6.38 8.66
N ASP A 330 -0.28 5.85 7.52
CA ASP A 330 0.78 6.43 6.69
C ASP A 330 0.51 6.14 5.22
N GLN A 331 0.06 7.17 4.49
CA GLN A 331 -0.25 7.08 3.06
C GLN A 331 1.00 7.18 2.17
N THR A 332 2.15 7.58 2.70
CA THR A 332 3.33 7.89 1.87
C THR A 332 4.26 6.71 1.79
N PHE A 333 4.75 6.22 2.93
CA PHE A 333 5.70 5.10 2.98
C PHE A 333 5.03 3.78 3.30
N LYS A 334 3.77 3.82 3.76
CA LYS A 334 2.96 2.67 4.16
C LYS A 334 3.66 1.84 5.24
N THR A 335 4.26 2.54 6.20
CA THR A 335 4.94 1.96 7.35
C THR A 335 4.28 2.48 8.63
N PRO A 336 3.72 1.60 9.48
CA PRO A 336 3.17 2.05 10.75
C PRO A 336 4.29 2.46 11.70
N PRO A 337 4.17 3.61 12.40
CA PRO A 337 5.02 3.89 13.54
C PRO A 337 4.92 2.74 14.55
N HIS A 338 6.06 2.35 15.13
CA HIS A 338 6.10 1.17 15.98
C HIS A 338 5.72 1.50 17.42
N LEU A 339 4.69 0.84 17.95
CA LEU A 339 4.34 0.91 19.36
C LEU A 339 5.36 0.14 20.22
N ASP A 340 6.36 0.84 20.75
CA ASP A 340 7.40 0.26 21.61
C ASP A 340 6.85 -0.26 22.94
N ARG A 341 5.95 0.52 23.55
CA ARG A 341 5.32 0.19 24.84
C ARG A 341 4.06 0.98 25.11
N TRP A 342 3.20 0.37 25.92
CA TRP A 342 2.13 1.03 26.65
C TRP A 342 1.93 0.38 28.02
N ARG A 343 1.52 1.21 28.98
CA ARG A 343 1.40 0.82 30.39
C ARG A 343 0.25 1.58 31.02
N VAL A 344 -0.50 0.89 31.86
CA VAL A 344 -1.55 1.49 32.69
C VAL A 344 -1.28 1.14 34.13
N THR A 345 -1.11 2.15 34.98
CA THR A 345 -0.98 1.98 36.43
C THR A 345 -2.36 2.09 37.09
N TYR A 346 -2.63 1.21 38.03
CA TYR A 346 -3.91 1.15 38.74
C TYR A 346 -3.81 0.39 40.06
N GLU A 347 -4.70 0.68 41.00
CA GLU A 347 -4.87 -0.19 42.15
C GLU A 347 -5.78 -1.37 41.75
N GLY A 348 -5.24 -2.58 41.70
CA GLY A 348 -6.03 -3.77 41.38
C GLY A 348 -7.03 -4.15 42.48
N VAL A 349 -8.07 -4.89 42.11
CA VAL A 349 -8.85 -5.62 43.12
C VAL A 349 -8.01 -6.79 43.67
N PRO A 350 -8.00 -7.03 44.99
CA PRO A 350 -7.31 -8.17 45.55
C PRO A 350 -7.91 -9.44 44.95
N GLU A 351 -7.10 -10.17 44.20
CA GLU A 351 -7.45 -11.54 43.87
C GLU A 351 -7.49 -12.29 45.21
N ALA A 352 -8.69 -12.63 45.67
CA ALA A 352 -8.80 -13.66 46.68
C ALA A 352 -8.17 -14.91 46.07
N ALA A 353 -6.98 -15.27 46.57
CA ALA A 353 -6.36 -16.55 46.29
C ALA A 353 -7.33 -17.65 46.74
N LEU A 354 -8.21 -18.09 45.84
CA LEU A 354 -9.00 -19.30 46.02
C LEU A 354 -8.06 -20.48 45.75
N HIS A 355 -7.33 -20.81 46.81
CA HIS A 355 -7.24 -22.13 47.41
C HIS A 355 -7.10 -23.33 46.44
N PRO A 356 -5.97 -24.07 46.45
CA PRO A 356 -6.00 -25.44 45.96
C PRO A 356 -6.93 -26.25 46.89
N PHE A 357 -7.57 -27.27 46.32
CA PHE A 357 -8.54 -28.21 46.91
C PHE A 357 -10.02 -27.91 46.65
N GLY A 358 -10.55 -28.72 45.74
CA GLY A 358 -11.93 -28.97 45.39
C GLY A 358 -11.93 -30.10 44.37
#